data_AF-A0AAV6BP95-F1
#
_entry.id   AF-A0AAV6BP95-F1
#
_cell.length_a   1.000
_cell.length_b   1.000
_cell.length_c   1.000
_cell.angle_alpha   90.00
_cell.angle_beta   90.00
_cell.angle_gamma   90.00
#
_symmetry.space_group_name_H-M   'P 1'
#
loop_
_entity.id
_entity.type
_entity.pdbx_description
1 polymer ?
#
loop_
_entity_poly.entity_id
_entity_poly.type
_entity_poly.pdbx_seq_one_letter_code
_entity_poly.pdbx_strand_id
1 'polypeptide(L)'
;MHFVTVRAGAFLMGNPNGPPAERPVHEVWLAAFSIADAPVTNAEFAEFVAATGATPPPFRDSPGFAAPDQPVVGVTWADAAAYAAWAGARLPTEAEWEKAARAGATGAGLPWHGTPPADRYTHPPRVRTTPSNPLGLYDLSGVCHEWCAD
;
A
#
# COMPACT_ATOMS: atom_id res chain seq x y z
N MET A 1 12.06 -4.06 4.85
CA MET A 1 10.76 -4.45 4.26
C MET A 1 10.39 -5.89 4.60
N HIS A 2 9.19 -6.10 5.15
CA HIS A 2 8.60 -7.43 5.36
C HIS A 2 7.51 -7.66 4.31
N PHE A 3 7.30 -8.92 3.91
CA PHE A 3 6.31 -9.29 2.91
C PHE A 3 5.35 -10.35 3.46
N VAL A 4 4.09 -10.26 3.05
CA VAL A 4 3.04 -11.25 3.32
C VAL A 4 2.66 -11.97 2.03
N THR A 5 2.35 -13.25 2.13
CA THR A 5 1.96 -14.07 0.97
C THR A 5 0.45 -14.04 0.75
N VAL A 6 0.04 -13.66 -0.46
CA VAL A 6 -1.34 -13.75 -0.94
C VAL A 6 -1.47 -15.03 -1.76
N ARG A 7 -2.44 -15.88 -1.39
CA ARG A 7 -2.66 -17.15 -2.09
C ARG A 7 -3.23 -16.95 -3.49
N ALA A 8 -2.87 -17.84 -4.40
CA ALA A 8 -3.48 -17.91 -5.73
C ALA A 8 -4.99 -18.13 -5.64
N GLY A 9 -5.73 -17.63 -6.64
CA GLY A 9 -7.16 -17.86 -6.76
C GLY A 9 -7.93 -16.67 -7.32
N ALA A 10 -9.21 -16.91 -7.59
CA ALA A 10 -10.16 -15.90 -8.02
C ALA A 10 -10.67 -15.05 -6.85
N PHE A 11 -11.00 -13.80 -7.13
CA PHE A 11 -11.76 -12.92 -6.23
C PHE A 11 -12.65 -11.98 -7.05
N LEU A 12 -13.66 -11.39 -6.41
CA LEU A 12 -14.48 -10.35 -7.01
C LEU A 12 -13.85 -8.98 -6.75
N MET A 13 -13.42 -8.31 -7.81
CA MET A 13 -12.84 -6.96 -7.78
C MET A 13 -13.93 -5.91 -8.02
N GLY A 14 -13.79 -4.75 -7.37
CA GLY A 14 -14.70 -3.62 -7.47
C GLY A 14 -15.81 -3.59 -6.42
N ASN A 15 -16.67 -2.58 -6.53
CA ASN A 15 -17.71 -2.27 -5.55
C ASN A 15 -19.04 -1.97 -6.25
N PRO A 16 -20.10 -2.78 -6.05
CA PRO A 16 -21.36 -2.59 -6.77
C PRO A 16 -22.06 -1.27 -6.42
N ASN A 17 -21.77 -0.72 -5.24
CA ASN A 17 -22.31 0.54 -4.74
C ASN A 17 -21.30 1.70 -4.84
N GLY A 18 -20.14 1.46 -5.47
CA GLY A 18 -19.09 2.45 -5.64
C GLY A 18 -19.36 3.43 -6.79
N PRO A 19 -18.48 4.45 -6.96
CA PRO A 19 -18.46 5.31 -8.14
C PRO A 19 -18.34 4.51 -9.44
N PRO A 20 -18.65 5.11 -10.61
CA PRO A 20 -18.58 4.43 -11.91
C PRO A 20 -17.24 3.73 -12.19
N ALA A 21 -16.12 4.28 -11.71
CA ALA A 21 -14.79 3.68 -11.88
C ALA A 21 -14.58 2.38 -11.08
N GLU A 22 -15.32 2.18 -9.97
CA GLU A 22 -15.25 0.95 -9.16
C GLU A 22 -16.21 -0.14 -9.65
N ARG A 23 -16.92 0.10 -10.77
CA ARG A 23 -17.95 -0.79 -11.33
C ARG A 23 -17.63 -1.16 -12.77
N PRO A 24 -18.12 -2.33 -13.26
CA PRO A 24 -18.87 -3.35 -12.52
C PRO A 24 -17.96 -4.23 -11.66
N VAL A 25 -18.56 -4.91 -10.69
CA VAL A 25 -17.89 -6.02 -10.01
C VAL A 25 -17.61 -7.12 -11.03
N HIS A 26 -16.39 -7.61 -11.07
CA HIS A 26 -15.97 -8.66 -12.00
C HIS A 26 -14.99 -9.63 -11.33
N GLU A 27 -14.95 -10.87 -11.82
CA GLU A 27 -14.03 -11.88 -11.29
C GLU A 27 -12.63 -11.70 -11.89
N VAL A 28 -11.61 -11.71 -11.03
CA VAL A 28 -10.20 -11.67 -11.43
C VAL A 28 -9.47 -12.86 -10.81
N TRP A 29 -8.73 -13.60 -11.62
CA TRP A 29 -7.83 -14.64 -11.15
C TRP A 29 -6.41 -14.08 -10.99
N LEU A 30 -5.77 -14.33 -9.84
CA LEU A 30 -4.37 -13.96 -9.59
C LEU A 30 -3.55 -15.15 -9.08
N ALA A 31 -2.28 -15.21 -9.48
CA ALA A 31 -1.32 -16.18 -8.99
C ALA A 31 -1.01 -15.91 -7.52
N ALA A 32 -0.28 -16.82 -6.87
CA ALA A 32 0.26 -16.49 -5.57
C ALA A 32 1.33 -15.40 -5.76
N PHE A 33 1.30 -14.39 -4.91
CA PHE A 33 2.27 -13.30 -4.92
C PHE A 33 2.58 -12.88 -3.48
N SER A 34 3.62 -12.07 -3.34
CA SER A 34 3.97 -11.44 -2.07
C SER A 34 3.82 -9.93 -2.21
N ILE A 35 3.32 -9.28 -1.17
CA ILE A 35 3.19 -7.83 -1.09
C ILE A 35 3.78 -7.35 0.23
N ALA A 36 4.36 -6.16 0.26
CA ALA A 36 4.91 -5.60 1.48
C ALA A 36 3.80 -5.41 2.52
N ASP A 37 4.10 -5.71 3.79
CA ASP A 37 3.13 -5.71 4.88
C ASP A 37 2.74 -4.30 5.36
N ALA A 38 3.48 -3.26 4.94
CA ALA A 38 3.21 -1.85 5.21
C ALA A 38 3.84 -0.96 4.12
N PRO A 39 3.44 0.32 4.02
CA PRO A 39 4.07 1.29 3.12
C PRO A 39 5.58 1.44 3.35
N VAL A 40 6.31 1.80 2.29
CA VAL A 40 7.74 2.09 2.36
C VAL A 40 7.99 3.26 3.32
N THR A 41 8.92 3.08 4.24
CA THR A 41 9.26 4.10 5.23
C THR A 41 10.25 5.13 4.72
N ASN A 42 10.34 6.28 5.38
CA ASN A 42 11.37 7.29 5.10
C ASN A 42 12.79 6.73 5.25
N ALA A 43 13.04 5.89 6.26
CA ALA A 43 14.35 5.27 6.47
C ALA A 43 14.72 4.34 5.30
N GLU A 44 13.80 3.48 4.88
CA GLU A 44 14.01 2.57 3.74
C GLU A 44 14.23 3.36 2.43
N PHE A 45 13.45 4.40 2.18
CA PHE A 45 13.63 5.22 0.98
C PHE A 45 14.95 6.03 1.03
N ALA A 46 15.40 6.45 2.21
CA ALA A 46 16.68 7.13 2.37
C ALA A 46 17.87 6.23 2.02
N GLU A 47 17.79 4.92 2.29
CA GLU A 47 18.80 3.95 1.84
C GLU A 47 18.88 3.88 0.31
N PHE A 48 17.73 3.87 -0.36
CA PHE A 48 17.66 3.94 -1.83
C PHE A 48 18.31 5.21 -2.38
N VAL A 49 17.97 6.37 -1.82
CA VAL A 49 18.55 7.68 -2.20
C VAL A 49 20.06 7.65 -2.01
N ALA A 50 20.54 7.17 -0.86
CA ALA A 50 21.98 7.09 -0.57
C ALA A 50 22.72 6.13 -1.50
N ALA A 51 22.10 5.01 -1.88
CA ALA A 51 22.71 4.00 -2.74
C ALA A 51 22.73 4.39 -4.23
N THR A 52 21.75 5.17 -4.69
CA THR A 52 21.54 5.43 -6.12
C THR A 52 21.79 6.88 -6.55
N GLY A 53 21.84 7.81 -5.60
CA GLY A 53 21.87 9.24 -5.89
C GLY A 53 20.54 9.79 -6.42
N ALA A 54 19.43 9.06 -6.25
CA ALA A 54 18.09 9.53 -6.61
C ALA A 54 17.74 10.84 -5.88
N THR A 55 16.83 11.62 -6.47
CA THR A 55 16.35 12.86 -5.84
C THR A 55 15.58 12.53 -4.56
N PRO A 56 15.93 13.11 -3.41
CA PRO A 56 15.16 12.90 -2.18
C PRO A 56 13.72 13.44 -2.31
N PRO A 57 12.74 12.82 -1.65
CA PRO A 57 11.34 13.26 -1.72
C PRO A 57 11.18 14.64 -1.07
N PRO A 58 10.25 15.48 -1.55
CA PRO A 58 10.15 16.88 -1.13
C PRO A 58 9.82 17.07 0.35
N PHE A 59 9.15 16.10 0.98
CA PHE A 59 8.70 16.20 2.38
C PHE A 59 9.66 15.56 3.39
N ARG A 60 10.84 15.08 2.96
CA ARG A 60 11.80 14.37 3.83
C ARG A 60 12.16 15.07 5.14
N ASP A 61 12.20 16.39 5.14
CA ASP A 61 12.60 17.22 6.28
C ASP A 61 11.40 18.04 6.83
N SER A 62 10.19 17.78 6.32
CA SER A 62 9.00 18.53 6.71
C SER A 62 8.44 18.03 8.05
N PRO A 63 8.08 18.94 8.98
CA PRO A 63 7.42 18.56 10.23
C PRO A 63 6.17 17.70 9.97
N GLY A 64 6.06 16.60 10.71
CA GLY A 64 4.97 15.64 10.55
C GLY A 64 5.17 14.60 9.45
N PHE A 65 6.22 14.70 8.62
CA PHE A 65 6.50 13.75 7.54
C PHE A 65 7.90 13.15 7.58
N ALA A 66 8.77 13.64 8.47
CA ALA A 66 10.21 13.33 8.47
C ALA A 66 10.61 12.16 9.37
N ALA A 67 9.69 11.56 10.15
CA ALA A 67 10.10 10.50 11.07
C ALA A 67 10.51 9.23 10.28
N PRO A 68 11.59 8.54 10.70
CA PRO A 68 12.19 7.44 9.92
C PRO A 68 11.22 6.29 9.64
N ASP A 69 10.26 6.06 10.53
CA ASP A 69 9.25 5.00 10.50
C ASP A 69 7.86 5.51 10.08
N GLN A 70 7.78 6.71 9.49
CA GLN A 70 6.59 7.13 8.74
C GLN A 70 6.69 6.68 7.27
N PRO A 71 5.53 6.46 6.60
CA PRO A 71 5.49 6.31 5.16
C PRO A 71 6.20 7.47 4.46
N VAL A 72 7.03 7.15 3.47
CA VAL A 72 7.58 8.17 2.57
C VAL A 72 6.44 8.73 1.72
N VAL A 73 6.34 10.06 1.64
CA VAL A 73 5.28 10.76 0.90
C VAL A 73 5.85 11.78 -0.08
N GLY A 74 5.02 12.19 -1.05
CA GLY A 74 5.42 13.13 -2.11
C GLY A 74 6.31 12.50 -3.18
N VAL A 75 6.40 11.16 -3.20
CA VAL A 75 7.07 10.41 -4.27
C VAL A 75 6.15 10.32 -5.49
N THR A 76 6.75 10.46 -6.68
CA THR A 76 6.03 10.20 -7.93
C THR A 76 5.87 8.69 -8.15
N TRP A 77 5.01 8.32 -9.10
CA TRP A 77 4.93 6.92 -9.55
C TRP A 77 6.29 6.38 -10.02
N ALA A 78 7.05 7.20 -10.75
CA ALA A 78 8.37 6.82 -11.25
C ALA A 78 9.38 6.58 -10.12
N ASP A 79 9.34 7.40 -9.07
CA ASP A 79 10.17 7.21 -7.87
C ASP A 79 9.81 5.91 -7.15
N ALA A 80 8.51 5.63 -7.00
CA ALA A 80 8.01 4.42 -6.36
C ALA A 80 8.39 3.15 -7.15
N ALA A 81 8.26 3.19 -8.48
CA ALA A 81 8.66 2.11 -9.37
C ALA A 81 10.19 1.88 -9.34
N ALA A 82 10.98 2.95 -9.35
CA ALA A 82 12.44 2.88 -9.27
C ALA A 82 12.91 2.30 -7.93
N TYR A 83 12.32 2.74 -6.82
CA TYR A 83 12.57 2.17 -5.49
C TYR A 83 12.24 0.68 -5.46
N ALA A 84 11.05 0.29 -5.94
CA ALA A 84 10.63 -1.10 -5.93
C ALA A 84 11.60 -1.99 -6.73
N ALA A 85 12.02 -1.54 -7.92
CA ALA A 85 12.99 -2.24 -8.74
C ALA A 85 14.37 -2.36 -8.05
N TRP A 86 14.85 -1.28 -7.42
CA TRP A 86 16.10 -1.30 -6.65
C TRP A 86 16.05 -2.27 -5.47
N ALA A 87 14.90 -2.36 -4.79
CA ALA A 87 14.67 -3.30 -3.70
C ALA A 87 14.45 -4.75 -4.17
N GLY A 88 14.55 -5.05 -5.46
CA GLY A 88 14.32 -6.39 -6.02
C GLY A 88 12.85 -6.80 -6.08
N ALA A 89 11.94 -5.82 -6.09
CA ALA A 89 10.49 -5.98 -6.12
C ALA A 89 9.87 -5.21 -7.31
N ARG A 90 8.54 -5.04 -7.29
CA ARG A 90 7.77 -4.21 -8.22
C ARG A 90 6.56 -3.61 -7.51
N LEU A 91 5.94 -2.61 -8.11
CA LEU A 91 4.61 -2.16 -7.67
C LEU A 91 3.58 -3.30 -7.85
N PRO A 92 2.60 -3.43 -6.95
CA PRO A 92 1.47 -4.32 -7.16
C PRO A 92 0.61 -3.80 -8.32
N THR A 93 -0.07 -4.68 -9.04
CA THR A 93 -1.21 -4.23 -9.88
C THR A 93 -2.35 -3.78 -8.99
N GLU A 94 -3.29 -2.99 -9.53
CA GLU A 94 -4.50 -2.59 -8.79
C GLU A 94 -5.27 -3.84 -8.28
N ALA A 95 -5.36 -4.88 -9.10
CA ALA A 95 -6.01 -6.14 -8.73
C ALA A 95 -5.27 -6.88 -7.61
N GLU A 96 -3.93 -6.89 -7.61
CA GLU A 96 -3.13 -7.48 -6.53
C GLU A 96 -3.31 -6.71 -5.23
N TRP A 97 -3.27 -5.37 -5.30
CA TRP A 97 -3.48 -4.50 -4.15
C TRP A 97 -4.88 -4.74 -3.54
N GLU A 98 -5.93 -4.74 -4.36
CA GLU A 98 -7.30 -4.94 -3.87
C GLU A 98 -7.51 -6.35 -3.30
N LYS A 99 -6.98 -7.39 -3.95
CA LYS A 99 -7.06 -8.76 -3.42
C LYS A 99 -6.34 -8.89 -2.07
N ALA A 100 -5.18 -8.26 -1.93
CA ALA A 100 -4.43 -8.25 -0.69
C ALA A 100 -5.17 -7.47 0.41
N ALA A 101 -5.71 -6.29 0.10
CA ALA A 101 -6.47 -5.45 1.02
C ALA A 101 -7.74 -6.18 1.53
N ARG A 102 -8.45 -6.88 0.64
CA ARG A 102 -9.66 -7.66 0.98
C ARG A 102 -9.36 -8.87 1.87
N ALA A 103 -8.18 -9.47 1.75
CA ALA A 103 -7.77 -10.64 2.56
C ALA A 103 -8.82 -11.78 2.61
N GLY A 104 -9.53 -12.02 1.50
CA GLY A 104 -10.57 -13.05 1.40
C GLY A 104 -11.97 -12.61 1.84
N ALA A 105 -12.17 -11.37 2.27
CA ALA A 105 -13.49 -10.79 2.50
C ALA A 105 -14.25 -10.61 1.17
N THR A 106 -15.54 -10.95 1.18
CA THR A 106 -16.45 -10.75 0.05
C THR A 106 -17.30 -9.49 0.25
N GLY A 107 -17.48 -8.67 -0.79
CA GLY A 107 -18.32 -7.48 -0.76
C GLY A 107 -17.62 -6.22 -0.23
N ALA A 108 -18.37 -5.21 0.22
CA ALA A 108 -17.85 -3.93 0.70
C ALA A 108 -17.31 -3.98 2.16
N GLY A 109 -16.95 -5.17 2.65
CA GLY A 109 -16.38 -5.34 3.97
C GLY A 109 -15.08 -4.55 4.09
N LEU A 110 -15.00 -3.71 5.13
CA LEU A 110 -13.83 -2.90 5.40
C LEU A 110 -12.55 -3.77 5.47
N PRO A 111 -11.40 -3.28 4.97
CA PRO A 111 -10.21 -4.11 4.81
C PRO A 111 -9.46 -4.38 6.12
N TRP A 112 -9.96 -3.97 7.29
CA TRP A 112 -9.30 -4.11 8.59
C TRP A 112 -10.01 -5.08 9.52
N HIS A 113 -9.25 -5.68 10.45
CA HIS A 113 -9.84 -6.28 11.63
C HIS A 113 -10.39 -5.20 12.57
N GLY A 114 -11.68 -5.27 12.90
CA GLY A 114 -12.30 -4.43 13.92
C GLY A 114 -12.69 -3.04 13.45
N THR A 115 -12.55 -2.04 14.32
CA THR A 115 -12.95 -0.66 14.05
C THR A 115 -12.00 0.00 13.04
N PRO A 116 -12.50 0.68 11.99
CA PRO A 116 -11.66 1.47 11.09
C PRO A 116 -10.76 2.44 11.85
N PRO A 117 -9.53 2.71 11.35
CA PRO A 117 -8.74 3.83 11.83
C PRO A 117 -9.48 5.16 11.58
N ALA A 118 -8.98 6.24 12.16
CA ALA A 118 -9.58 7.57 12.01
C ALA A 118 -9.76 7.93 10.52
N ASP A 119 -10.93 8.48 10.16
CA ASP A 119 -11.31 8.79 8.78
C ASP A 119 -10.36 9.77 8.07
N ARG A 120 -9.53 10.50 8.83
CA ARG A 120 -8.59 11.49 8.28
C ARG A 120 -7.37 11.69 9.16
N TYR A 121 -6.20 11.44 8.59
CA TYR A 121 -4.92 11.83 9.17
C TYR A 121 -4.49 13.19 8.63
N THR A 122 -4.00 14.09 9.51
CA THR A 122 -3.33 15.33 9.09
C THR A 122 -1.93 15.05 8.54
N HIS A 123 -1.29 14.03 9.10
CA HIS A 123 0.01 13.49 8.70
C HIS A 123 -0.04 11.96 8.82
N PRO A 124 0.62 11.20 7.94
CA PRO A 124 0.61 9.75 8.04
C PRO A 124 1.19 9.32 9.39
N PRO A 125 0.54 8.40 10.13
CA PRO A 125 1.12 7.87 11.35
C PRO A 125 2.37 7.03 11.04
N ARG A 126 3.04 6.55 12.08
CA ARG A 126 4.11 5.56 11.92
C ARG A 126 3.53 4.28 11.33
N VAL A 127 4.28 3.59 10.49
CA VAL A 127 3.83 2.32 9.89
C VAL A 127 3.52 1.29 10.97
N ARG A 128 2.58 0.38 10.68
CA ARG A 128 2.09 -0.71 11.55
C ARG A 128 1.44 -0.21 12.85
N THR A 129 0.85 0.98 12.83
CA THR A 129 0.09 1.52 13.98
C THR A 129 -1.42 1.43 13.79
N THR A 130 -1.89 1.16 12.58
CA THR A 130 -3.29 0.81 12.30
C THR A 130 -3.54 -0.70 12.49
N PRO A 131 -4.79 -1.15 12.69
CA PRO A 131 -5.10 -2.58 12.69
C PRO A 131 -4.76 -3.23 11.35
N SER A 132 -4.16 -4.42 11.39
CA SER A 132 -3.95 -5.21 10.18
C SER A 132 -5.22 -5.90 9.70
N ASN A 133 -5.18 -6.37 8.46
CA ASN A 133 -6.14 -7.33 7.91
C ASN A 133 -5.74 -8.79 8.22
N PRO A 134 -6.57 -9.80 7.88
CA PRO A 134 -6.25 -11.21 8.12
C PRO A 134 -4.95 -11.75 7.51
N LEU A 135 -4.35 -11.03 6.54
CA LEU A 135 -3.06 -11.40 5.95
C LEU A 135 -1.87 -10.76 6.69
N GLY A 136 -2.12 -9.90 7.68
CA GLY A 136 -1.08 -9.11 8.34
C GLY A 136 -0.66 -7.88 7.55
N LEU A 137 -1.52 -7.36 6.67
CA LEU A 137 -1.29 -6.12 5.93
C LEU A 137 -1.78 -4.94 6.75
N TYR A 138 -0.91 -3.97 7.01
CA TYR A 138 -1.15 -2.78 7.82
C TYR A 138 -1.33 -1.53 6.96
N ASP A 139 -1.84 -0.46 7.57
CA ASP A 139 -1.89 0.91 7.02
C ASP A 139 -2.64 1.05 5.70
N LEU A 140 -3.57 0.12 5.50
CA LEU A 140 -4.51 0.13 4.38
C LEU A 140 -5.31 1.44 4.37
N SER A 141 -5.85 1.76 3.19
CA SER A 141 -6.75 2.89 2.87
C SER A 141 -7.00 3.90 4.00
N GLY A 142 -6.38 5.07 3.92
CA GLY A 142 -6.65 6.19 4.83
C GLY A 142 -5.40 6.79 5.45
N VAL A 143 -4.29 6.04 5.49
CA VAL A 143 -2.97 6.53 5.94
C VAL A 143 -2.28 7.36 4.86
N CYS A 144 -2.10 6.79 3.67
CA CYS A 144 -1.59 7.46 2.47
C CYS A 144 -2.18 6.82 1.22
N HIS A 145 -2.07 7.50 0.07
CA HIS A 145 -2.32 6.86 -1.22
C HIS A 145 -1.12 5.99 -1.61
N GLU A 146 -1.39 4.84 -2.20
CA GLU A 146 -0.38 3.85 -2.59
C GLU A 146 -0.38 3.66 -4.10
N TRP A 147 0.79 3.78 -4.73
CA TRP A 147 0.92 3.61 -6.17
C TRP A 147 0.78 2.13 -6.58
N CYS A 148 -0.12 1.86 -7.51
CA CYS A 148 -0.19 0.60 -8.25
C CYS A 148 0.54 0.72 -9.60
N ALA A 149 0.76 -0.41 -10.28
CA ALA A 149 1.43 -0.45 -11.57
C ALA A 149 0.58 0.11 -12.73
N ASP A 150 -0.74 0.14 -12.57
CA ASP A 150 -1.75 0.58 -13.53
C ASP A 150 -2.03 2.10 -13.49
#